data_AF-A0A1L0FP73-F1
#
_entry.id   AF-A0A1L0FP73-F1
#
_cell.length_a   1.000
_cell.length_b   1.000
_cell.length_c   1.000
_cell.angle_alpha   90.00
_cell.angle_beta   90.00
_cell.angle_gamma   90.00
#
_symmetry.space_group_name_H-M   'P 1'
#
loop_
_entity.id
_entity.type
_entity.pdbx_description
1 polymer ?
#
loop_
_entity_poly.entity_id
_entity_poly.type
_entity_poly.pdbx_seq_one_letter_code
_entity_poly.pdbx_strand_id
1 'polypeptide(L)'
;MSTLNYRSSKQALPIYNDDKQQRLSVKQNNNLNLLKSNKNTILYLYTLIVITWLYTIKYFEVNFVNNAITSSYKDQDTTKLLVFGDVQIMDKHSYPNRPYLINKITQLILDNYHRKNWISSQNIIKPQYNVFMGDLFDGGRYWDNNYWFSEFERFHKIFKKVNVYAKNLLNLPGNHDIGFGDTILKDSFYRFNKFFGNTNSRIEIKGTNYVIYTIDSIALSDSQAPEIQNLSIDYLNEVKKYHNVNPLEKRILLTHVPLFRDPNTQVCGALRESKKPFPIVKGNQYQTVISSELTDMILDSINPDLVLSGDDHDYCEIIHSFNNKEIKEITTKSAAMNMGIQYPQLTLLTIDGKDTLTYSQINLHTPYVPLLVYGILSVLSVLYLYFYTFRIEGNDYRKKNMKLFFYRLMILSVIVLYLVYRTIL
;
A
#
# COMPACT_ATOMS: atom_id res chain seq x y z
N MET A 1 33.30 -2.42 114.68
CA MET A 1 34.05 -3.66 114.91
C MET A 1 34.13 -4.44 113.59
N SER A 2 35.29 -5.07 113.32
CA SER A 2 35.63 -6.07 112.28
C SER A 2 35.70 -5.68 110.79
N THR A 3 36.84 -5.09 110.42
CA THR A 3 37.90 -5.52 109.45
C THR A 3 37.73 -6.69 108.45
N LEU A 4 38.45 -6.53 107.30
CA LEU A 4 39.06 -7.51 106.33
C LEU A 4 38.16 -7.94 105.13
N ASN A 5 38.63 -8.14 103.88
CA ASN A 5 39.97 -8.10 103.26
C ASN A 5 39.88 -7.99 101.71
N TYR A 6 41.00 -7.60 101.11
CA TYR A 6 41.25 -7.32 99.68
C TYR A 6 41.35 -8.57 98.77
N ARG A 7 40.93 -8.47 97.49
CA ARG A 7 41.58 -9.18 96.36
C ARG A 7 41.25 -8.51 95.02
N SER A 8 42.29 -8.07 94.30
CA SER A 8 42.20 -7.50 92.96
C SER A 8 42.09 -8.58 91.89
N SER A 9 41.12 -8.47 90.98
CA SER A 9 41.08 -9.21 89.72
C SER A 9 41.07 -8.22 88.55
N LYS A 10 42.07 -8.31 87.67
CA LYS A 10 42.07 -7.63 86.36
C LYS A 10 40.86 -8.11 85.56
N GLN A 11 39.91 -7.22 85.28
CA GLN A 11 38.86 -7.47 84.29
C GLN A 11 39.45 -7.34 82.89
N ALA A 12 39.49 -8.44 82.15
CA ALA A 12 39.62 -8.40 80.70
C ALA A 12 38.36 -7.76 80.11
N LEU A 13 38.55 -6.78 79.23
CA LEU A 13 37.47 -6.16 78.46
C LEU A 13 36.82 -7.22 77.54
N PRO A 14 35.48 -7.33 77.50
CA PRO A 14 34.82 -8.24 76.57
C PRO A 14 34.99 -7.74 75.13
N ILE A 15 35.44 -8.63 74.25
CA ILE A 15 35.54 -8.45 72.80
C ILE A 15 34.13 -8.13 72.28
N TYR A 16 33.97 -6.91 71.74
CA TYR A 16 32.71 -6.46 71.15
C TYR A 16 32.50 -7.16 69.80
N ASN A 17 31.38 -7.88 69.68
CA ASN A 17 31.00 -8.75 68.55
C ASN A 17 31.15 -8.13 67.14
N ASP A 18 32.17 -8.58 66.40
CA ASP A 18 32.32 -8.39 64.94
C ASP A 18 31.17 -9.03 64.12
N ASP A 19 30.53 -10.07 64.66
CA ASP A 19 29.47 -10.84 63.97
C ASP A 19 28.25 -10.01 63.55
N LYS A 20 27.91 -8.96 64.32
CA LYS A 20 26.71 -8.14 64.02
C LYS A 20 26.99 -7.14 62.89
N GLN A 21 28.20 -6.56 62.85
CA GLN A 21 28.64 -5.72 61.73
C GLN A 21 28.85 -6.56 60.47
N GLN A 22 29.38 -7.78 60.58
CA GLN A 22 29.56 -8.69 59.46
C GLN A 22 28.22 -9.18 58.88
N ARG A 23 27.20 -9.47 59.71
CA ARG A 23 25.84 -9.79 59.23
C ARG A 23 25.15 -8.60 58.55
N LEU A 24 25.35 -7.38 59.05
CA LEU A 24 24.81 -6.16 58.44
C LEU A 24 25.46 -5.85 57.08
N SER A 25 26.78 -6.02 56.97
CA SER A 25 27.52 -5.81 55.72
C SER A 25 27.19 -6.87 54.68
N VAL A 26 27.02 -8.14 55.06
CA VAL A 26 26.57 -9.22 54.17
C VAL A 26 25.14 -8.96 53.69
N LYS A 27 24.22 -8.50 54.55
CA LYS A 27 22.84 -8.18 54.16
C LYS A 27 22.78 -6.96 53.23
N GLN A 28 23.61 -5.94 53.47
CA GLN A 28 23.74 -4.78 52.57
C GLN A 28 24.36 -5.16 51.22
N ASN A 29 25.42 -5.98 51.22
CA ASN A 29 26.03 -6.48 49.98
C ASN A 29 25.10 -7.39 49.19
N ASN A 30 24.32 -8.24 49.86
CA ASN A 30 23.29 -9.06 49.21
C ASN A 30 22.19 -8.20 48.60
N ASN A 31 21.72 -7.15 49.29
CA ASN A 31 20.76 -6.20 48.73
C ASN A 31 21.33 -5.39 47.55
N LEU A 32 22.59 -4.94 47.63
CA LEU A 32 23.29 -4.24 46.53
C LEU A 32 23.51 -5.15 45.32
N ASN A 33 23.85 -6.42 45.53
CA ASN A 33 23.99 -7.42 44.49
C ASN A 33 22.63 -7.78 43.87
N LEU A 34 21.57 -7.88 44.67
CA LEU A 34 20.19 -8.06 44.17
C LEU A 34 19.74 -6.85 43.32
N LEU A 35 20.05 -5.63 43.77
CA LEU A 35 19.74 -4.38 43.06
C LEU A 35 20.54 -4.24 41.76
N LYS A 36 21.81 -4.62 41.74
CA LYS A 36 22.65 -4.66 40.52
C LYS A 36 22.19 -5.76 39.55
N SER A 37 21.88 -6.96 40.07
CA SER A 37 21.31 -8.06 39.29
C SER A 37 19.99 -7.64 38.62
N ASN A 38 19.08 -7.02 39.38
CA ASN A 38 17.83 -6.49 38.85
C ASN A 38 18.04 -5.42 37.77
N LYS A 39 19.01 -4.50 37.91
CA LYS A 39 19.32 -3.50 36.88
C LYS A 39 19.85 -4.09 35.57
N ASN A 40 20.71 -5.11 35.63
CA ASN A 40 21.21 -5.78 34.42
C ASN A 40 20.10 -6.58 33.73
N THR A 41 19.25 -7.24 34.50
CA THR A 41 18.06 -7.92 33.98
C THR A 41 17.07 -6.93 33.36
N ILE A 42 16.87 -5.74 33.93
CA ILE A 42 16.05 -4.66 33.34
C ILE A 42 16.54 -4.28 31.95
N LEU A 43 17.84 -4.00 31.84
CA LEU A 43 18.43 -3.59 30.57
C LEU A 43 18.30 -4.71 29.53
N TYR A 44 18.56 -5.95 29.93
CA TYR A 44 18.41 -7.13 29.06
C TYR A 44 16.98 -7.29 28.53
N LEU A 45 15.98 -7.17 29.40
CA LEU A 45 14.58 -7.37 29.04
C LEU A 45 14.02 -6.23 28.18
N TYR A 46 14.39 -4.99 28.49
CA TYR A 46 14.07 -3.86 27.62
C TYR A 46 14.74 -4.00 26.24
N THR A 47 15.99 -4.46 26.22
CA THR A 47 16.72 -4.75 24.98
C THR A 47 16.01 -5.84 24.18
N LEU A 48 15.50 -6.89 24.83
CA LEU A 48 14.74 -7.95 24.17
C LEU A 48 13.50 -7.41 23.46
N ILE A 49 12.69 -6.58 24.13
CA ILE A 49 11.50 -5.96 23.51
C ILE A 49 11.89 -5.13 22.29
N VAL A 50 12.93 -4.30 22.41
CA VAL A 50 13.43 -3.47 21.31
C VAL A 50 13.92 -4.33 20.14
N ILE A 51 14.66 -5.42 20.41
CA ILE A 51 15.11 -6.36 19.38
C ILE A 51 13.93 -7.05 18.70
N THR A 52 12.91 -7.47 19.47
CA THR A 52 11.69 -8.05 18.90
C THR A 52 11.01 -7.06 17.96
N TRP A 53 10.80 -5.81 18.40
CA TRP A 53 10.25 -4.75 17.55
C TRP A 53 11.07 -4.50 16.29
N LEU A 54 12.40 -4.42 16.40
CA LEU A 54 13.30 -4.26 15.26
C LEU A 54 13.14 -5.39 14.25
N TYR A 55 13.11 -6.64 14.71
CA TYR A 55 12.94 -7.80 13.85
C TYR A 55 11.56 -7.81 13.20
N THR A 56 10.50 -7.56 13.98
CA THR A 56 9.12 -7.54 13.49
C THR A 56 8.91 -6.43 12.46
N ILE A 57 9.42 -5.21 12.70
CA ILE A 57 9.33 -4.10 11.73
C ILE A 57 10.11 -4.46 10.46
N LYS A 58 11.36 -4.90 10.58
CA LYS A 58 12.17 -5.30 9.40
C LYS A 58 11.47 -6.39 8.59
N TYR A 59 10.91 -7.39 9.26
CA TYR A 59 10.20 -8.47 8.60
C TYR A 59 8.98 -7.94 7.84
N PHE A 60 8.08 -7.20 8.49
CA PHE A 60 6.81 -6.80 7.88
C PHE A 60 6.91 -5.62 6.91
N GLU A 61 7.87 -4.71 7.08
CA GLU A 61 8.05 -3.57 6.18
C GLU A 61 8.95 -3.85 4.98
N VAL A 62 9.77 -4.92 5.04
CA VAL A 62 10.70 -5.27 3.96
C VAL A 62 10.50 -6.70 3.46
N ASN A 63 10.76 -7.70 4.30
CA ASN A 63 10.76 -9.10 3.87
C ASN A 63 9.38 -9.57 3.41
N PHE A 64 8.33 -9.24 4.15
CA PHE A 64 6.95 -9.62 3.86
C PHE A 64 6.47 -9.03 2.53
N VAL A 65 6.80 -7.75 2.26
CA VAL A 65 6.51 -7.06 1.00
C VAL A 65 7.25 -7.71 -0.16
N ASN A 66 8.57 -7.89 -0.04
CA ASN A 66 9.40 -8.47 -1.09
C ASN A 66 9.04 -9.93 -1.38
N ASN A 67 8.67 -10.71 -0.36
CA ASN A 67 8.30 -12.11 -0.50
C ASN A 67 6.99 -12.27 -1.27
N ALA A 68 6.00 -11.41 -1.05
CA ALA A 68 4.73 -11.45 -1.79
C ALA A 68 4.94 -11.25 -3.30
N ILE A 69 5.80 -10.31 -3.67
CA ILE A 69 6.14 -10.05 -5.08
C ILE A 69 6.99 -11.20 -5.64
N THR A 70 8.08 -11.57 -4.95
CA THR A 70 8.99 -12.63 -5.42
C THR A 70 8.30 -14.00 -5.55
N SER A 71 7.31 -14.31 -4.71
CA SER A 71 6.61 -15.60 -4.79
C SER A 71 5.75 -15.76 -6.04
N SER A 72 5.36 -14.65 -6.66
CA SER A 72 4.50 -14.61 -7.86
C SER A 72 5.25 -14.17 -9.12
N TYR A 73 6.41 -13.54 -8.96
CA TYR A 73 7.26 -13.09 -10.05
C TYR A 73 8.30 -14.15 -10.46
N LYS A 74 8.45 -14.36 -11.77
CA LYS A 74 9.54 -15.16 -12.35
C LYS A 74 10.37 -14.25 -13.23
N ASP A 75 11.66 -14.14 -12.91
CA ASP A 75 12.55 -13.29 -13.70
C ASP A 75 12.78 -13.89 -15.09
N GLN A 76 12.63 -13.03 -16.09
CA GLN A 76 12.75 -13.36 -17.50
C GLN A 76 13.37 -12.17 -18.23
N ASP A 77 14.16 -12.46 -19.26
CA ASP A 77 14.70 -11.44 -20.16
C ASP A 77 13.63 -11.05 -21.19
N THR A 78 12.71 -10.19 -20.75
CA THR A 78 11.53 -9.75 -21.49
C THR A 78 11.29 -8.25 -21.29
N THR A 79 10.55 -7.64 -22.22
CA THR A 79 9.99 -6.30 -22.00
C THR A 79 8.83 -6.42 -21.02
N LYS A 80 8.90 -5.69 -19.89
CA LYS A 80 7.95 -5.79 -18.78
C LYS A 80 7.12 -4.52 -18.65
N LEU A 81 5.81 -4.69 -18.63
CA LEU A 81 4.85 -3.64 -18.32
C LEU A 81 4.14 -4.01 -17.04
N LEU A 82 4.30 -3.20 -16.00
CA LEU A 82 3.67 -3.41 -14.70
C LEU A 82 2.45 -2.51 -14.58
N VAL A 83 1.28 -3.10 -14.42
CA VAL A 83 -0.02 -2.44 -14.43
C VAL A 83 -0.54 -2.30 -13.01
N PHE A 84 -0.95 -1.08 -12.66
CA PHE A 84 -1.50 -0.66 -11.38
C PHE A 84 -2.97 -0.28 -11.57
N GLY A 85 -3.88 -1.12 -11.08
CA GLY A 85 -5.31 -0.81 -11.03
C GLY A 85 -5.63 0.10 -9.85
N ASP A 86 -6.52 1.07 -10.05
CA ASP A 86 -7.23 1.87 -9.03
C ASP A 86 -6.39 2.13 -7.77
N VAL A 87 -5.31 2.91 -7.94
CA VAL A 87 -4.41 3.24 -6.82
C VAL A 87 -5.08 4.19 -5.83
N GLN A 88 -5.97 5.05 -6.33
CA GLN A 88 -6.97 5.86 -5.62
C GLN A 88 -6.50 6.34 -4.25
N ILE A 89 -5.47 7.21 -4.26
CA ILE A 89 -4.88 7.68 -3.01
C ILE A 89 -5.93 8.42 -2.18
N MET A 90 -6.09 7.98 -0.92
CA MET A 90 -7.12 8.50 -0.02
C MET A 90 -6.82 9.94 0.40
N ASP A 91 -7.83 10.79 0.42
CA ASP A 91 -7.74 12.18 0.82
C ASP A 91 -8.51 12.47 2.12
N LYS A 92 -8.56 13.73 2.55
CA LYS A 92 -9.23 14.11 3.80
C LYS A 92 -10.76 13.96 3.75
N HIS A 93 -11.34 13.93 2.55
CA HIS A 93 -12.77 13.87 2.26
C HIS A 93 -13.29 12.44 2.01
N SER A 94 -12.42 11.45 1.81
CA SER A 94 -12.79 10.04 1.59
C SER A 94 -13.72 9.48 2.67
N TYR A 95 -13.53 9.90 3.93
CA TYR A 95 -14.35 9.47 5.06
C TYR A 95 -14.78 10.68 5.92
N PRO A 96 -15.78 11.46 5.48
CA PRO A 96 -16.09 12.77 6.07
C PRO A 96 -16.59 12.66 7.52
N ASN A 97 -17.17 11.52 7.89
CA ASN A 97 -17.71 11.27 9.23
C ASN A 97 -16.64 10.83 10.25
N ARG A 98 -15.37 10.70 9.84
CA ARG A 98 -14.28 10.28 10.73
C ARG A 98 -13.53 11.49 11.31
N PRO A 99 -13.08 11.42 12.57
CA PRO A 99 -12.20 12.44 13.14
C PRO A 99 -10.96 12.69 12.27
N TYR A 100 -10.57 13.97 12.11
CA TYR A 100 -9.44 14.38 11.28
C TYR A 100 -8.17 13.58 11.55
N LEU A 101 -7.83 13.38 12.83
CA LEU A 101 -6.62 12.66 13.21
C LEU A 101 -6.65 11.19 12.76
N ILE A 102 -7.83 10.55 12.81
CA ILE A 102 -8.00 9.18 12.33
C ILE A 102 -7.79 9.14 10.82
N ASN A 103 -8.43 10.04 10.06
CA ASN A 103 -8.21 10.12 8.61
C ASN A 103 -6.74 10.38 8.26
N LYS A 104 -6.06 11.24 9.02
CA LYS A 104 -4.64 11.52 8.76
C LYS A 104 -3.76 10.29 9.01
N ILE A 105 -4.02 9.54 10.07
CA ILE A 105 -3.30 8.29 10.36
C ILE A 105 -3.60 7.24 9.28
N THR A 106 -4.87 7.08 8.88
CA THR A 106 -5.27 6.18 7.81
C THR A 106 -4.57 6.56 6.49
N GLN A 107 -4.51 7.85 6.14
CA GLN A 107 -3.81 8.33 4.95
C GLN A 107 -2.34 7.92 4.96
N LEU A 108 -1.65 8.12 6.10
CA LEU A 108 -0.25 7.73 6.23
C LEU A 108 -0.06 6.21 6.05
N ILE A 109 -0.94 5.38 6.61
CA ILE A 109 -0.88 3.92 6.45
C ILE A 109 -1.04 3.53 4.98
N LEU A 110 -2.01 4.11 4.27
CA LEU A 110 -2.27 3.83 2.86
C LEU A 110 -1.12 4.30 1.97
N ASP A 111 -0.60 5.51 2.19
CA ASP A 111 0.54 6.06 1.45
C ASP A 111 1.78 5.16 1.61
N ASN A 112 2.02 4.67 2.82
CA ASN A 112 3.12 3.75 3.10
C ASN A 112 2.93 2.40 2.41
N TYR A 113 1.69 1.88 2.38
CA TYR A 113 1.35 0.65 1.65
C TYR A 113 1.67 0.79 0.16
N HIS A 114 1.24 1.87 -0.48
CA HIS A 114 1.57 2.13 -1.88
C HIS A 114 3.07 2.28 -2.09
N ARG A 115 3.73 3.12 -1.27
CA ARG A 115 5.16 3.42 -1.42
C ARG A 115 6.03 2.18 -1.30
N LYS A 116 5.79 1.29 -0.34
CA LYS A 116 6.62 0.10 -0.16
C LYS A 116 6.40 -0.95 -1.26
N ASN A 117 5.15 -1.16 -1.69
CA ASN A 117 4.86 -2.03 -2.83
C ASN A 117 5.43 -1.46 -4.13
N TRP A 118 5.36 -0.15 -4.33
CA TRP A 118 5.98 0.54 -5.45
C TRP A 118 7.50 0.33 -5.45
N ILE A 119 8.21 0.72 -4.38
CA ILE A 119 9.67 0.56 -4.30
C ILE A 119 10.09 -0.90 -4.49
N SER A 120 9.40 -1.84 -3.83
CA SER A 120 9.70 -3.26 -3.93
C SER A 120 9.50 -3.79 -5.35
N SER A 121 8.35 -3.51 -5.98
CA SER A 121 8.07 -3.95 -7.35
C SER A 121 9.04 -3.35 -8.37
N GLN A 122 9.38 -2.07 -8.25
CA GLN A 122 10.37 -1.43 -9.12
C GLN A 122 11.76 -2.07 -8.99
N ASN A 123 12.18 -2.44 -7.78
CA ASN A 123 13.49 -3.04 -7.54
C ASN A 123 13.57 -4.52 -7.94
N ILE A 124 12.49 -5.27 -7.75
CA ILE A 124 12.43 -6.72 -8.03
C ILE A 124 12.13 -6.99 -9.50
N ILE A 125 11.07 -6.38 -10.04
CA ILE A 125 10.58 -6.65 -11.40
C ILE A 125 11.32 -5.82 -12.44
N LYS A 126 11.72 -4.59 -12.07
CA LYS A 126 12.41 -3.62 -12.94
C LYS A 126 11.66 -3.37 -14.27
N PRO A 127 10.38 -2.98 -14.21
CA PRO A 127 9.58 -2.79 -15.43
C PRO A 127 10.10 -1.62 -16.27
N GLN A 128 9.97 -1.74 -17.60
CA GLN A 128 10.25 -0.68 -18.55
C GLN A 128 9.08 0.32 -18.63
N TYR A 129 7.84 -0.17 -18.42
CA TYR A 129 6.63 0.64 -18.40
C TYR A 129 5.82 0.38 -17.13
N ASN A 130 5.39 1.43 -16.46
CA ASN A 130 4.41 1.40 -15.38
C ASN A 130 3.11 1.98 -15.92
N VAL A 131 2.04 1.19 -15.93
CA VAL A 131 0.74 1.58 -16.50
C VAL A 131 -0.26 1.77 -15.37
N PHE A 132 -0.84 2.96 -15.24
CA PHE A 132 -1.86 3.24 -14.24
C PHE A 132 -3.23 3.27 -14.92
N MET A 133 -4.18 2.51 -14.38
CA MET A 133 -5.47 2.26 -15.03
C MET A 133 -6.55 3.27 -14.67
N GLY A 134 -6.19 4.51 -14.32
CA GLY A 134 -7.13 5.51 -13.83
C GLY A 134 -7.35 5.47 -12.32
N ASP A 135 -8.27 6.31 -11.85
CA ASP A 135 -8.55 6.58 -10.45
C ASP A 135 -7.27 6.78 -9.65
N LEU A 136 -6.50 7.80 -10.04
CA LEU A 136 -5.27 8.15 -9.34
C LEU A 136 -5.58 8.71 -7.95
N PHE A 137 -6.69 9.43 -7.84
CA PHE A 137 -7.16 10.10 -6.63
C PHE A 137 -8.56 9.64 -6.24
N ASP A 138 -8.86 9.58 -4.95
CA ASP A 138 -10.23 9.28 -4.49
C ASP A 138 -11.20 10.46 -4.69
N GLY A 139 -10.75 11.70 -4.46
CA GLY A 139 -11.60 12.89 -4.57
C GLY A 139 -11.26 13.82 -5.75
N GLY A 140 -10.38 13.40 -6.66
CA GLY A 140 -9.66 14.26 -7.61
C GLY A 140 -10.52 15.26 -8.39
N ARG A 141 -11.72 14.83 -8.76
CA ARG A 141 -12.67 15.62 -9.54
C ARG A 141 -13.31 16.81 -8.83
N TYR A 142 -13.41 16.80 -7.50
CA TYR A 142 -14.15 17.82 -6.72
C TYR A 142 -13.26 18.90 -6.10
N TRP A 143 -11.94 18.77 -6.23
CA TRP A 143 -11.00 19.64 -5.53
C TRP A 143 -10.76 20.95 -6.26
N ASP A 144 -10.53 22.02 -5.48
CA ASP A 144 -9.93 23.23 -6.00
C ASP A 144 -8.48 22.98 -6.45
N ASN A 145 -7.95 23.88 -7.29
CA ASN A 145 -6.62 23.71 -7.89
C ASN A 145 -5.49 23.66 -6.86
N ASN A 146 -5.59 24.34 -5.72
CA ASN A 146 -4.54 24.36 -4.71
C ASN A 146 -4.47 23.02 -3.97
N TYR A 147 -5.63 22.51 -3.55
CA TYR A 147 -5.70 21.20 -2.91
C TYR A 147 -5.30 20.09 -3.90
N TRP A 148 -5.80 20.15 -5.13
CA TRP A 148 -5.42 19.21 -6.18
C TRP A 148 -3.92 19.19 -6.45
N PHE A 149 -3.26 20.35 -6.52
CA PHE A 149 -1.81 20.42 -6.74
C PHE A 149 -1.03 19.79 -5.58
N SER A 150 -1.50 19.96 -4.34
CA SER A 150 -0.86 19.32 -3.18
C SER A 150 -0.98 17.79 -3.21
N GLU A 151 -2.11 17.27 -3.68
CA GLU A 151 -2.33 15.83 -3.84
C GLU A 151 -1.55 15.28 -5.04
N PHE A 152 -1.41 16.05 -6.13
CA PHE A 152 -0.54 15.74 -7.26
C PHE A 152 0.94 15.58 -6.85
N GLU A 153 1.46 16.51 -6.05
CA GLU A 153 2.82 16.41 -5.48
C GLU A 153 2.95 15.20 -4.56
N ARG A 154 1.92 14.93 -3.74
CA ARG A 154 1.87 13.75 -2.86
C ARG A 154 1.90 12.45 -3.66
N PHE A 155 1.11 12.35 -4.74
CA PHE A 155 1.09 11.21 -5.64
C PHE A 155 2.50 10.91 -6.19
N HIS A 156 3.19 11.93 -6.71
CA HIS A 156 4.55 11.77 -7.24
C HIS A 156 5.60 11.45 -6.16
N LYS A 157 5.35 11.82 -4.90
CA LYS A 157 6.19 11.41 -3.77
C LYS A 157 5.98 9.95 -3.38
N ILE A 158 4.74 9.45 -3.45
CA ILE A 158 4.39 8.04 -3.20
C ILE A 158 5.00 7.16 -4.30
N PHE A 159 4.74 7.51 -5.57
CA PHE A 159 5.18 6.77 -6.75
C PHE A 159 6.46 7.38 -7.37
N LYS A 160 7.40 7.79 -6.51
CA LYS A 160 8.66 8.40 -6.95
C LYS A 160 9.43 7.44 -7.86
N LYS A 161 9.81 7.89 -9.06
CA LYS A 161 10.60 7.07 -10.00
C LYS A 161 11.85 6.49 -9.34
N VAL A 162 11.97 5.17 -9.38
CA VAL A 162 13.15 4.41 -8.94
C VAL A 162 14.13 4.27 -10.10
N ASN A 163 13.64 3.84 -11.27
CA ASN A 163 14.40 3.83 -12.52
C ASN A 163 14.00 5.03 -13.39
N VAL A 164 14.95 5.92 -13.68
CA VAL A 164 14.70 7.13 -14.50
C VAL A 164 14.33 6.81 -15.95
N TYR A 165 14.75 5.64 -16.46
CA TYR A 165 14.46 5.18 -17.81
C TYR A 165 13.09 4.51 -17.95
N ALA A 166 12.47 4.12 -16.84
CA ALA A 166 11.12 3.56 -16.86
C ALA A 166 10.10 4.65 -17.21
N LYS A 167 9.15 4.31 -18.08
CA LYS A 167 8.06 5.20 -18.49
C LYS A 167 6.84 4.96 -17.60
N ASN A 168 6.30 6.02 -17.00
CA ASN A 168 5.02 5.95 -16.29
C ASN A 168 3.93 6.46 -17.23
N LEU A 169 2.91 5.65 -17.47
CA LEU A 169 1.71 6.00 -18.22
C LEU A 169 0.61 6.32 -17.21
N LEU A 170 0.30 7.61 -17.07
CA LEU A 170 -0.61 8.15 -16.06
C LEU A 170 -1.83 8.85 -16.71
N ASN A 171 -1.90 8.83 -18.04
CA ASN A 171 -2.82 9.65 -18.82
C ASN A 171 -4.21 9.03 -18.97
N LEU A 172 -4.45 7.81 -18.48
CA LEU A 172 -5.79 7.23 -18.44
C LEU A 172 -6.51 7.77 -17.20
N PRO A 173 -7.56 8.59 -17.33
CA PRO A 173 -8.33 9.06 -16.19
C PRO A 173 -9.32 7.99 -15.74
N GLY A 174 -9.63 7.97 -14.45
CA GLY A 174 -10.82 7.29 -13.96
C GLY A 174 -11.97 8.22 -13.59
N ASN A 175 -13.11 7.66 -13.19
CA ASN A 175 -14.28 8.47 -12.86
C ASN A 175 -14.05 9.31 -11.61
N HIS A 176 -13.14 8.89 -10.71
CA HIS A 176 -12.78 9.68 -9.55
C HIS A 176 -11.91 10.90 -9.88
N ASP A 177 -11.22 10.88 -11.03
CA ASP A 177 -10.34 11.94 -11.49
C ASP A 177 -11.11 13.05 -12.24
N ILE A 178 -12.08 12.68 -13.09
CA ILE A 178 -12.74 13.63 -14.02
C ILE A 178 -14.29 13.64 -13.96
N GLY A 179 -14.93 12.73 -13.23
CA GLY A 179 -16.37 12.50 -13.28
C GLY A 179 -16.74 11.41 -14.30
N PHE A 180 -18.02 11.28 -14.68
CA PHE A 180 -18.43 10.24 -15.62
C PHE A 180 -19.55 10.67 -16.58
N GLY A 181 -19.41 10.30 -17.86
CA GLY A 181 -20.40 10.54 -18.93
C GLY A 181 -20.93 11.98 -18.91
N ASP A 182 -22.25 12.14 -19.01
CA ASP A 182 -22.97 13.44 -18.99
C ASP A 182 -22.68 14.35 -17.77
N THR A 183 -21.95 13.85 -16.79
CA THR A 183 -21.62 14.55 -15.53
C THR A 183 -20.12 14.73 -15.34
N ILE A 184 -19.33 14.68 -16.41
CA ILE A 184 -17.91 15.05 -16.41
C ILE A 184 -17.74 16.50 -15.96
N LEU A 185 -16.73 16.72 -15.14
CA LEU A 185 -16.33 18.03 -14.66
C LEU A 185 -15.26 18.58 -15.60
N LYS A 186 -15.64 19.50 -16.50
CA LYS A 186 -14.76 20.04 -17.57
C LYS A 186 -13.43 20.56 -17.04
N ASP A 187 -13.45 21.32 -15.94
CA ASP A 187 -12.23 21.84 -15.31
C ASP A 187 -11.30 20.70 -14.84
N SER A 188 -11.87 19.63 -14.30
CA SER A 188 -11.13 18.45 -13.86
C SER A 188 -10.57 17.67 -15.05
N PHE A 189 -11.35 17.51 -16.13
CA PHE A 189 -10.88 16.92 -17.40
C PHE A 189 -9.69 17.68 -17.99
N TYR A 190 -9.80 19.00 -18.15
CA TYR A 190 -8.71 19.82 -18.72
C TYR A 190 -7.50 19.90 -17.79
N ARG A 191 -7.71 19.95 -16.46
CA ARG A 191 -6.62 19.88 -15.48
C ARG A 191 -5.90 18.53 -15.58
N PHE A 192 -6.63 17.42 -15.62
CA PHE A 192 -6.04 16.09 -15.76
C PHE A 192 -5.17 16.01 -17.04
N ASN A 193 -5.73 16.40 -18.19
CA ASN A 193 -5.02 16.43 -19.47
C ASN A 193 -3.72 17.26 -19.41
N LYS A 194 -3.78 18.43 -18.77
CA LYS A 194 -2.63 19.34 -18.65
C LYS A 194 -1.47 18.73 -17.87
N PHE A 195 -1.75 17.94 -16.84
CA PHE A 195 -0.73 17.43 -15.91
C PHE A 195 -0.30 16.00 -16.20
N PHE A 196 -1.20 15.15 -16.70
CA PHE A 196 -0.91 13.74 -16.97
C PHE A 196 -0.78 13.40 -18.47
N GLY A 197 -1.16 14.33 -19.36
CA GLY A 197 -1.10 14.16 -20.80
C GLY A 197 -2.46 13.84 -21.42
N ASN A 198 -2.49 13.70 -22.75
CA ASN A 198 -3.72 13.44 -23.50
C ASN A 198 -4.37 12.13 -23.05
N THR A 199 -5.66 12.18 -22.72
CA THR A 199 -6.41 11.01 -22.26
C THR A 199 -6.67 9.97 -23.35
N ASN A 200 -6.53 10.38 -24.61
CA ASN A 200 -6.46 9.51 -25.77
C ASN A 200 -5.03 9.46 -26.31
N SER A 201 -4.40 8.28 -26.39
CA SER A 201 -2.98 8.22 -26.76
C SER A 201 -2.55 6.90 -27.39
N ARG A 202 -1.60 6.99 -28.35
CA ARG A 202 -0.90 5.85 -28.96
C ARG A 202 0.55 5.84 -28.48
N ILE A 203 0.98 4.74 -27.86
CA ILE A 203 2.32 4.62 -27.27
C ILE A 203 2.98 3.33 -27.75
N GLU A 204 4.04 3.47 -28.54
CA GLU A 204 4.85 2.34 -28.99
C GLU A 204 5.67 1.75 -27.84
N ILE A 205 5.66 0.41 -27.75
CA ILE A 205 6.53 -0.32 -26.84
C ILE A 205 7.84 -0.60 -27.58
N LYS A 206 8.87 0.18 -27.24
CA LYS A 206 10.20 0.10 -27.84
C LYS A 206 10.73 -1.34 -27.89
N GLY A 207 11.15 -1.78 -29.07
CA GLY A 207 11.74 -3.10 -29.29
C GLY A 207 10.73 -4.23 -29.48
N THR A 208 9.44 -3.92 -29.66
CA THR A 208 8.35 -4.88 -29.90
C THR A 208 7.44 -4.36 -31.02
N ASN A 209 6.54 -5.20 -31.55
CA ASN A 209 5.48 -4.72 -32.46
C ASN A 209 4.19 -4.33 -31.72
N TYR A 210 4.22 -4.31 -30.38
CA TYR A 210 3.07 -3.91 -29.58
C TYR A 210 2.99 -2.40 -29.40
N VAL A 211 1.77 -1.91 -29.44
CA VAL A 211 1.40 -0.52 -29.21
C VAL A 211 0.26 -0.48 -28.21
N ILE A 212 0.39 0.44 -27.26
CA ILE A 212 -0.62 0.72 -26.25
C ILE A 212 -1.51 1.84 -26.78
N TYR A 213 -2.81 1.56 -26.79
CA TYR A 213 -3.86 2.51 -27.10
C TYR A 213 -4.61 2.84 -25.82
N THR A 214 -4.58 4.09 -25.39
CA THR A 214 -5.40 4.59 -24.28
C THR A 214 -6.63 5.25 -24.85
N ILE A 215 -7.82 4.84 -24.40
CA ILE A 215 -9.09 5.48 -24.74
C ILE A 215 -9.73 6.06 -23.49
N ASP A 216 -10.11 7.33 -23.56
CA ASP A 216 -10.97 7.96 -22.56
C ASP A 216 -12.43 7.56 -22.83
N SER A 217 -12.77 6.35 -22.37
CA SER A 217 -14.11 5.78 -22.50
C SER A 217 -15.15 6.52 -21.65
N ILE A 218 -14.69 7.26 -20.64
CA ILE A 218 -15.51 8.11 -19.78
C ILE A 218 -15.98 9.33 -20.57
N ALA A 219 -15.04 10.08 -21.18
CA ALA A 219 -15.34 11.18 -22.09
C ALA A 219 -16.18 10.74 -23.28
N LEU A 220 -15.88 9.57 -23.84
CA LEU A 220 -16.67 9.00 -24.95
C LEU A 220 -18.13 8.73 -24.55
N SER A 221 -18.39 8.46 -23.27
CA SER A 221 -19.73 8.21 -22.72
C SER A 221 -20.51 9.50 -22.38
N ASP A 222 -19.94 10.69 -22.62
CA ASP A 222 -20.58 11.99 -22.35
C ASP A 222 -21.35 12.49 -23.58
N SER A 223 -22.67 12.46 -23.52
CA SER A 223 -23.55 12.97 -24.58
C SER A 223 -23.89 14.46 -24.42
N GLN A 224 -23.54 15.08 -23.28
CA GLN A 224 -23.88 16.47 -22.94
C GLN A 224 -22.71 17.44 -23.14
N ALA A 225 -21.49 16.95 -23.32
CA ALA A 225 -20.32 17.73 -23.72
C ALA A 225 -19.69 17.20 -25.03
N PRO A 226 -20.32 17.45 -26.19
CA PRO A 226 -19.83 16.98 -27.49
C PRO A 226 -18.37 17.39 -27.77
N GLU A 227 -17.92 18.54 -27.28
CA GLU A 227 -16.54 18.98 -27.46
C GLU A 227 -15.50 18.12 -26.73
N ILE A 228 -15.89 17.44 -25.64
CA ILE A 228 -15.04 16.48 -24.92
C ILE A 228 -15.20 15.10 -25.55
N GLN A 229 -16.44 14.70 -25.85
CA GLN A 229 -16.76 13.42 -26.47
C GLN A 229 -16.06 13.25 -27.84
N ASN A 230 -16.10 14.31 -28.67
CA ASN A 230 -15.54 14.30 -30.02
C ASN A 230 -14.03 14.07 -30.01
N LEU A 231 -13.30 14.42 -28.93
CA LEU A 231 -11.87 14.11 -28.83
C LEU A 231 -11.61 12.61 -28.88
N SER A 232 -12.45 11.81 -28.23
CA SER A 232 -12.35 10.34 -28.27
C SER A 232 -12.88 9.77 -29.58
N ILE A 233 -13.96 10.33 -30.13
CA ILE A 233 -14.52 9.88 -31.43
C ILE A 233 -13.53 10.13 -32.57
N ASP A 234 -12.98 11.34 -32.67
CA ASP A 234 -12.02 11.72 -33.70
C ASP A 234 -10.77 10.86 -33.60
N TYR A 235 -10.29 10.63 -32.37
CA TYR A 235 -9.18 9.72 -32.13
C TYR A 235 -9.46 8.29 -32.63
N LEU A 236 -10.61 7.70 -32.30
CA LEU A 236 -10.98 6.36 -32.79
C LEU A 236 -11.05 6.32 -34.33
N ASN A 237 -11.58 7.38 -34.96
CA ASN A 237 -11.62 7.49 -36.43
C ASN A 237 -10.23 7.57 -37.06
N GLU A 238 -9.31 8.35 -36.48
CA GLU A 238 -7.91 8.43 -36.91
C GLU A 238 -7.21 7.09 -36.77
N VAL A 239 -7.40 6.43 -35.63
CA VAL A 239 -6.81 5.13 -35.33
C VAL A 239 -7.30 4.07 -36.31
N LYS A 240 -8.61 4.02 -36.59
CA LYS A 240 -9.19 3.10 -37.59
C LYS A 240 -8.57 3.30 -38.98
N LYS A 241 -8.35 4.55 -39.41
CA LYS A 241 -7.68 4.86 -40.68
C LYS A 241 -6.23 4.39 -40.68
N TYR A 242 -5.50 4.64 -39.59
CA TYR A 242 -4.11 4.23 -39.45
C TYR A 242 -3.92 2.71 -39.50
N HIS A 243 -4.82 1.95 -38.86
CA HIS A 243 -4.79 0.49 -38.84
C HIS A 243 -4.93 -0.15 -40.22
N ASN A 244 -5.78 0.42 -41.07
CA ASN A 244 -5.95 -0.07 -42.44
C ASN A 244 -4.64 0.01 -43.26
N VAL A 245 -3.69 0.86 -42.82
CA VAL A 245 -2.36 1.02 -43.44
C VAL A 245 -1.27 0.21 -42.71
N ASN A 246 -1.47 -0.13 -41.43
CA ASN A 246 -0.48 -0.82 -40.58
C ASN A 246 -1.03 -2.12 -39.97
N PRO A 247 -1.35 -3.14 -40.77
CA PRO A 247 -2.05 -4.34 -40.29
C PRO A 247 -1.21 -5.28 -39.42
N LEU A 248 0.11 -5.08 -39.35
CA LEU A 248 1.03 -5.92 -38.57
C LEU A 248 1.19 -5.46 -37.11
N GLU A 249 0.61 -4.32 -36.75
CA GLU A 249 0.70 -3.76 -35.40
C GLU A 249 -0.14 -4.58 -34.40
N LYS A 250 0.49 -4.97 -33.29
CA LYS A 250 -0.19 -5.66 -32.19
C LYS A 250 -0.62 -4.67 -31.12
N ARG A 251 -1.79 -4.88 -30.53
CA ARG A 251 -2.54 -3.78 -29.91
C ARG A 251 -3.02 -4.13 -28.51
N ILE A 252 -2.60 -3.33 -27.54
CA ILE A 252 -3.06 -3.40 -26.16
C ILE A 252 -3.94 -2.17 -25.92
N LEU A 253 -5.23 -2.39 -25.70
CA LEU A 253 -6.18 -1.34 -25.35
C LEU A 253 -6.21 -1.14 -23.84
N LEU A 254 -6.14 0.10 -23.40
CA LEU A 254 -6.39 0.53 -22.02
C LEU A 254 -7.64 1.39 -21.97
N THR A 255 -8.58 1.00 -21.12
CA THR A 255 -9.77 1.78 -20.75
C THR A 255 -9.89 1.75 -19.23
N HIS A 256 -10.37 2.81 -18.57
CA HIS A 256 -10.60 2.73 -17.13
C HIS A 256 -11.84 1.90 -16.85
N VAL A 257 -12.99 2.34 -17.36
CA VAL A 257 -14.25 1.59 -17.22
C VAL A 257 -14.24 0.38 -18.15
N PRO A 258 -14.59 -0.82 -17.64
CA PRO A 258 -14.74 -2.04 -18.42
C PRO A 258 -15.62 -1.92 -19.66
N LEU A 259 -15.30 -2.70 -20.69
CA LEU A 259 -16.19 -2.87 -21.84
C LEU A 259 -17.47 -3.61 -21.44
N PHE A 260 -18.54 -3.41 -22.21
CA PHE A 260 -19.82 -4.07 -21.98
C PHE A 260 -19.65 -5.60 -21.95
N ARG A 261 -20.29 -6.24 -20.98
CA ARG A 261 -20.26 -7.70 -20.78
C ARG A 261 -21.57 -8.20 -20.21
N ASP A 262 -22.02 -9.37 -20.64
CA ASP A 262 -23.22 -10.02 -20.08
C ASP A 262 -22.83 -10.88 -18.86
N PRO A 263 -23.27 -10.53 -17.63
CA PRO A 263 -22.90 -11.24 -16.42
C PRO A 263 -23.44 -12.67 -16.33
N ASN A 264 -24.39 -13.05 -17.18
CA ASN A 264 -24.95 -14.40 -17.20
C ASN A 264 -24.10 -15.38 -18.02
N THR A 265 -23.37 -14.87 -19.01
CA THR A 265 -22.60 -15.70 -19.96
C THR A 265 -21.10 -15.45 -19.87
N GLN A 266 -20.69 -14.21 -19.61
CA GLN A 266 -19.29 -13.79 -19.46
C GLN A 266 -18.94 -13.68 -17.96
N VAL A 267 -18.92 -14.84 -17.30
CA VAL A 267 -18.53 -14.92 -15.89
C VAL A 267 -17.03 -14.70 -15.71
N CYS A 268 -16.66 -13.95 -14.66
CA CYS A 268 -15.25 -13.72 -14.35
C CYS A 268 -14.52 -15.02 -13.99
N GLY A 269 -13.26 -15.13 -14.40
CA GLY A 269 -12.38 -16.26 -14.08
C GLY A 269 -12.08 -16.46 -12.59
N ALA A 270 -11.38 -17.56 -12.28
CA ALA A 270 -11.15 -18.06 -10.91
C ALA A 270 -10.36 -17.12 -9.97
N LEU A 271 -9.69 -16.10 -10.51
CA LEU A 271 -8.89 -15.14 -9.73
C LEU A 271 -9.73 -14.02 -9.10
N ARG A 272 -11.03 -13.91 -9.44
CA ARG A 272 -11.97 -13.01 -8.78
C ARG A 272 -12.25 -13.45 -7.33
N GLU A 273 -12.17 -12.51 -6.38
CA GLU A 273 -12.52 -12.77 -4.99
C GLU A 273 -14.04 -12.88 -4.78
N SER A 274 -14.78 -11.92 -5.35
CA SER A 274 -16.24 -11.89 -5.28
C SER A 274 -16.85 -13.12 -5.97
N LYS A 275 -17.84 -13.73 -5.32
CA LYS A 275 -18.64 -14.84 -5.87
C LYS A 275 -19.92 -14.37 -6.53
N LYS A 276 -20.19 -13.06 -6.49
CA LYS A 276 -21.35 -12.47 -7.17
C LYS A 276 -21.02 -12.28 -8.65
N PRO A 277 -22.01 -12.42 -9.54
CA PRO A 277 -21.88 -12.01 -10.94
C PRO A 277 -21.37 -10.57 -11.05
N PHE A 278 -20.73 -10.25 -12.18
CA PHE A 278 -20.25 -8.89 -12.44
C PHE A 278 -21.43 -7.90 -12.39
N PRO A 279 -21.35 -6.80 -11.64
CA PRO A 279 -22.46 -5.88 -11.52
C PRO A 279 -22.63 -5.07 -12.82
N ILE A 280 -23.86 -4.93 -13.32
CA ILE A 280 -24.22 -3.90 -14.30
C ILE A 280 -25.02 -2.85 -13.54
N VAL A 281 -24.35 -1.77 -13.13
CA VAL A 281 -24.96 -0.71 -12.31
C VAL A 281 -24.55 0.64 -12.85
N LYS A 282 -25.52 1.56 -12.91
CA LYS A 282 -25.31 2.98 -13.17
C LYS A 282 -25.71 3.77 -11.93
N GLY A 283 -24.84 4.67 -11.49
CA GLY A 283 -25.06 5.57 -10.37
C GLY A 283 -24.74 7.01 -10.76
N ASN A 284 -24.69 7.89 -9.76
CA ASN A 284 -24.21 9.25 -9.96
C ASN A 284 -22.70 9.24 -10.21
N GLN A 285 -22.26 9.80 -11.34
CA GLN A 285 -20.85 9.83 -11.77
C GLN A 285 -20.13 8.47 -11.77
N TYR A 286 -20.85 7.38 -12.03
CA TYR A 286 -20.30 6.03 -12.00
C TYR A 286 -21.11 5.05 -12.85
N GLN A 287 -20.43 4.16 -13.55
CA GLN A 287 -21.03 3.02 -14.24
C GLN A 287 -20.02 1.88 -14.31
N THR A 288 -20.45 0.65 -14.04
CA THR A 288 -19.55 -0.52 -13.95
C THR A 288 -19.03 -1.02 -15.30
N VAL A 289 -19.70 -0.65 -16.40
CA VAL A 289 -19.34 -0.98 -17.79
C VAL A 289 -19.77 0.17 -18.71
N ILE A 290 -19.09 0.39 -19.83
CA ILE A 290 -19.64 1.26 -20.89
C ILE A 290 -20.76 0.57 -21.66
N SER A 291 -21.46 1.30 -22.54
CA SER A 291 -22.54 0.73 -23.35
C SER A 291 -22.03 -0.26 -24.41
N SER A 292 -22.93 -1.13 -24.89
CA SER A 292 -22.61 -2.08 -25.95
C SER A 292 -22.20 -1.37 -27.24
N GLU A 293 -22.87 -0.26 -27.58
CA GLU A 293 -22.60 0.50 -28.80
C GLU A 293 -21.20 1.13 -28.77
N LEU A 294 -20.78 1.66 -27.61
CA LEU A 294 -19.44 2.21 -27.45
C LEU A 294 -18.38 1.12 -27.41
N THR A 295 -18.71 -0.04 -26.83
CA THR A 295 -17.85 -1.22 -26.86
C THR A 295 -17.58 -1.65 -28.30
N ASP A 296 -18.62 -1.80 -29.12
CA ASP A 296 -18.50 -2.18 -30.53
C ASP A 296 -17.69 -1.13 -31.31
N MET A 297 -17.93 0.16 -31.08
CA MET A 297 -17.18 1.26 -31.71
C MET A 297 -15.67 1.18 -31.39
N ILE A 298 -15.33 0.94 -30.12
CA ILE A 298 -13.93 0.82 -29.68
C ILE A 298 -13.29 -0.43 -30.26
N LEU A 299 -13.95 -1.59 -30.18
CA LEU A 299 -13.42 -2.86 -30.68
C LEU A 299 -13.22 -2.83 -32.19
N ASP A 300 -14.12 -2.20 -32.95
CA ASP A 300 -14.01 -2.04 -34.40
C ASP A 300 -12.87 -1.08 -34.80
N SER A 301 -12.73 0.02 -34.06
CA SER A 301 -11.74 1.06 -34.39
C SER A 301 -10.31 0.69 -33.99
N ILE A 302 -10.15 0.09 -32.79
CA ILE A 302 -8.86 -0.32 -32.26
C ILE A 302 -8.47 -1.73 -32.75
N ASN A 303 -9.42 -2.66 -32.86
CA ASN A 303 -9.20 -4.09 -33.12
C ASN A 303 -8.05 -4.69 -32.26
N PRO A 304 -8.17 -4.61 -30.92
CA PRO A 304 -7.10 -4.97 -29.99
C PRO A 304 -6.82 -6.47 -29.92
N ASP A 305 -5.62 -6.84 -29.50
CA ASP A 305 -5.21 -8.21 -29.17
C ASP A 305 -5.35 -8.50 -27.67
N LEU A 306 -5.31 -7.47 -26.84
CA LEU A 306 -5.60 -7.52 -25.40
C LEU A 306 -6.29 -6.22 -24.97
N VAL A 307 -7.29 -6.32 -24.11
CA VAL A 307 -7.90 -5.18 -23.41
C VAL A 307 -7.56 -5.26 -21.93
N LEU A 308 -7.13 -4.15 -21.35
CA LEU A 308 -7.01 -3.97 -19.91
C LEU A 308 -8.02 -2.93 -19.44
N SER A 309 -8.73 -3.24 -18.36
CA SER A 309 -9.64 -2.33 -17.66
C SER A 309 -9.37 -2.20 -16.16
N GLY A 310 -9.97 -1.22 -15.49
CA GLY A 310 -9.92 -0.98 -14.03
C GLY A 310 -11.34 -0.90 -13.44
N ASP A 311 -11.58 0.04 -12.52
CA ASP A 311 -12.88 0.44 -11.94
C ASP A 311 -13.57 -0.59 -11.02
N ASP A 312 -13.61 -1.88 -11.37
CA ASP A 312 -14.29 -2.91 -10.54
C ASP A 312 -13.49 -3.32 -9.30
N HIS A 313 -12.22 -2.90 -9.19
CA HIS A 313 -11.24 -3.19 -8.14
C HIS A 313 -10.87 -4.66 -7.95
N ASP A 314 -11.72 -5.62 -8.32
CA ASP A 314 -11.46 -7.05 -8.28
C ASP A 314 -11.09 -7.58 -9.68
N TYR A 315 -10.38 -8.70 -9.72
CA TYR A 315 -9.97 -9.29 -10.99
C TYR A 315 -11.19 -9.81 -11.75
N CYS A 316 -11.25 -9.54 -13.06
CA CYS A 316 -12.18 -10.21 -13.96
C CYS A 316 -11.49 -10.45 -15.31
N GLU A 317 -11.61 -11.67 -15.81
CA GLU A 317 -11.12 -12.02 -17.15
C GLU A 317 -12.27 -12.61 -17.95
N ILE A 318 -12.50 -12.07 -19.13
CA ILE A 318 -13.54 -12.48 -20.07
C ILE A 318 -13.01 -12.47 -21.51
N ILE A 319 -13.79 -13.03 -22.43
CA ILE A 319 -13.54 -13.00 -23.86
C ILE A 319 -14.71 -12.30 -24.55
N HIS A 320 -14.40 -11.34 -25.42
CA HIS A 320 -15.32 -10.71 -26.35
C HIS A 320 -15.22 -11.41 -27.70
N SER A 321 -16.36 -11.82 -28.26
CA SER A 321 -16.44 -12.32 -29.63
C SER A 321 -16.91 -11.20 -30.54
N PHE A 322 -15.99 -10.62 -31.30
CA PHE A 322 -16.28 -9.46 -32.15
C PHE A 322 -15.67 -9.68 -33.55
N ASN A 323 -16.48 -9.54 -34.61
CA ASN A 323 -16.04 -9.75 -36.00
C ASN A 323 -15.25 -11.05 -36.23
N ASN A 324 -15.73 -12.17 -35.66
CA ASN A 324 -15.07 -13.49 -35.69
C ASN A 324 -13.68 -13.54 -35.05
N LYS A 325 -13.32 -12.55 -34.23
CA LYS A 325 -12.11 -12.51 -33.40
C LYS A 325 -12.49 -12.66 -31.93
N GLU A 326 -11.76 -13.50 -31.22
CA GLU A 326 -11.80 -13.55 -29.76
C GLU A 326 -10.81 -12.53 -29.19
N ILE A 327 -11.31 -11.62 -28.36
CA ILE A 327 -10.53 -10.53 -27.76
C ILE A 327 -10.61 -10.70 -26.25
N LYS A 328 -9.46 -10.93 -25.62
CA LYS A 328 -9.38 -11.05 -24.16
C LYS A 328 -9.45 -9.69 -23.51
N GLU A 329 -10.30 -9.55 -22.49
CA GLU A 329 -10.29 -8.42 -21.57
C GLU A 329 -9.91 -8.88 -20.16
N ILE A 330 -8.97 -8.15 -19.54
CA ILE A 330 -8.59 -8.31 -18.15
C ILE A 330 -8.93 -7.01 -17.42
N THR A 331 -9.95 -7.05 -16.57
CA THR A 331 -10.15 -6.05 -15.54
C THR A 331 -9.13 -6.29 -14.43
N THR A 332 -8.18 -5.37 -14.34
CA THR A 332 -7.05 -5.42 -13.42
C THR A 332 -7.51 -5.17 -12.00
N LYS A 333 -6.85 -5.87 -11.07
CA LYS A 333 -7.15 -5.74 -9.65
C LYS A 333 -6.58 -4.45 -9.10
N SER A 334 -7.24 -3.86 -8.11
CA SER A 334 -6.74 -2.68 -7.42
C SER A 334 -5.41 -2.98 -6.71
N ALA A 335 -4.49 -2.03 -6.80
CA ALA A 335 -3.24 -2.00 -6.07
C ALA A 335 -3.38 -1.37 -4.67
N ALA A 336 -4.56 -0.84 -4.34
CA ALA A 336 -4.85 -0.19 -3.08
C ALA A 336 -5.43 -1.18 -2.06
N MET A 337 -5.11 -0.98 -0.78
CA MET A 337 -5.57 -1.87 0.31
C MET A 337 -6.96 -1.52 0.87
N ASN A 338 -7.58 -0.44 0.38
CA ASN A 338 -8.85 0.12 0.87
C ASN A 338 -9.99 0.06 -0.16
N MET A 339 -9.90 -0.83 -1.16
CA MET A 339 -10.86 -0.94 -2.27
C MET A 339 -11.84 -2.12 -2.16
N GLY A 340 -11.99 -2.70 -0.96
CA GLY A 340 -12.98 -3.75 -0.70
C GLY A 340 -12.55 -5.17 -1.08
N ILE A 341 -11.31 -5.35 -1.58
CA ILE A 341 -10.66 -6.64 -1.84
C ILE A 341 -9.72 -7.03 -0.69
N GLN A 342 -9.53 -8.33 -0.48
CA GLN A 342 -8.63 -8.89 0.53
C GLN A 342 -7.19 -9.02 0.03
N TYR A 343 -6.98 -9.24 -1.26
CA TYR A 343 -5.67 -9.52 -1.84
C TYR A 343 -5.38 -8.60 -3.03
N PRO A 344 -4.89 -7.36 -2.79
CA PRO A 344 -4.41 -6.46 -3.84
C PRO A 344 -3.32 -7.12 -4.70
N GLN A 345 -3.34 -6.84 -5.99
CA GLN A 345 -2.42 -7.42 -6.97
C GLN A 345 -2.05 -6.37 -8.02
N LEU A 346 -0.94 -6.63 -8.73
CA LEU A 346 -0.57 -5.92 -9.95
C LEU A 346 -0.67 -6.90 -11.12
N THR A 347 -0.99 -6.41 -12.31
CA THR A 347 -0.89 -7.23 -13.53
C THR A 347 0.47 -6.98 -14.19
N LEU A 348 1.24 -8.03 -14.44
CA LEU A 348 2.50 -7.96 -15.20
C LEU A 348 2.27 -8.50 -16.60
N LEU A 349 2.46 -7.66 -17.61
CA LEU A 349 2.61 -8.08 -18.99
C LEU A 349 4.09 -8.27 -19.31
N THR A 350 4.42 -9.34 -20.03
CA THR A 350 5.77 -9.57 -20.58
C THR A 350 5.71 -9.82 -22.07
N ILE A 351 6.64 -9.23 -22.81
CA ILE A 351 6.82 -9.46 -24.24
C ILE A 351 8.22 -10.05 -24.44
N ASP A 352 8.28 -11.26 -25.00
CA ASP A 352 9.54 -11.95 -25.26
C ASP A 352 10.23 -11.50 -26.56
N GLY A 353 11.45 -12.01 -26.81
CA GLY A 353 12.20 -11.69 -28.02
C GLY A 353 11.56 -12.20 -29.34
N LYS A 354 10.49 -13.00 -29.26
CA LYS A 354 9.67 -13.44 -30.40
C LYS A 354 8.38 -12.64 -30.53
N ASP A 355 8.24 -11.56 -29.75
CA ASP A 355 7.06 -10.69 -29.75
C ASP A 355 5.78 -11.42 -29.31
N THR A 356 5.94 -12.37 -28.39
CA THR A 356 4.84 -13.09 -27.72
C THR A 356 4.46 -12.37 -26.43
N LEU A 357 3.20 -11.96 -26.31
CA LEU A 357 2.66 -11.33 -25.10
C LEU A 357 2.15 -12.40 -24.14
N THR A 358 2.59 -12.34 -22.89
CA THR A 358 2.02 -13.11 -21.78
C THR A 358 1.70 -12.19 -20.62
N TYR A 359 0.84 -12.66 -19.72
CA TYR A 359 0.48 -11.91 -18.53
C TYR A 359 0.46 -12.81 -17.29
N SER A 360 0.68 -12.20 -16.13
CA SER A 360 0.62 -12.86 -14.82
C SER A 360 0.18 -11.87 -13.74
N GLN A 361 -0.34 -12.39 -12.64
CA GLN A 361 -0.68 -11.56 -11.47
C GLN A 361 0.47 -11.57 -10.47
N ILE A 362 0.86 -10.39 -10.03
CA ILE A 362 1.88 -10.16 -9.00
C ILE A 362 1.17 -9.85 -7.70
N ASN A 363 1.39 -10.69 -6.69
CA ASN A 363 0.79 -10.51 -5.38
C ASN A 363 1.43 -9.33 -4.66
N LEU A 364 0.59 -8.46 -4.11
CA LEU A 364 1.00 -7.54 -3.06
C LEU A 364 0.82 -8.24 -1.71
N HIS A 365 1.55 -7.76 -0.72
CA HIS A 365 1.43 -8.32 0.62
C HIS A 365 0.02 -8.09 1.18
N THR A 366 -0.48 -9.09 1.93
CA THR A 366 -1.84 -9.05 2.48
C THR A 366 -2.01 -7.82 3.39
N PRO A 367 -3.03 -6.99 3.11
CA PRO A 367 -3.44 -5.89 3.95
C PRO A 367 -3.65 -6.30 5.43
N TYR A 368 -3.48 -5.33 6.34
CA TYR A 368 -3.79 -5.41 7.78
C TYR A 368 -2.99 -6.40 8.65
N VAL A 369 -2.36 -7.43 8.10
CA VAL A 369 -1.52 -8.38 8.87
C VAL A 369 -0.43 -7.64 9.67
N PRO A 370 0.36 -6.70 9.10
CA PRO A 370 1.33 -5.94 9.87
C PRO A 370 0.68 -5.14 11.01
N LEU A 371 -0.46 -4.49 10.75
CA LEU A 371 -1.16 -3.67 11.74
C LEU A 371 -1.65 -4.50 12.93
N LEU A 372 -2.19 -5.70 12.66
CA LEU A 372 -2.62 -6.63 13.70
C LEU A 372 -1.43 -7.07 14.57
N VAL A 373 -0.31 -7.46 13.93
CA VAL A 373 0.89 -7.89 14.66
C VAL A 373 1.48 -6.75 15.49
N TYR A 374 1.56 -5.53 14.94
CA TYR A 374 2.01 -4.35 15.68
C TYR A 374 1.08 -4.04 16.86
N GLY A 375 -0.24 -4.18 16.68
CA GLY A 375 -1.21 -4.02 17.76
C GLY A 375 -1.01 -5.01 18.89
N ILE A 376 -0.89 -6.31 18.56
CA ILE A 376 -0.64 -7.37 19.54
C ILE A 376 0.69 -7.13 20.25
N LEU A 377 1.77 -6.85 19.51
CA LEU A 377 3.09 -6.62 20.09
C LEU A 377 3.10 -5.38 20.99
N SER A 378 2.32 -4.34 20.66
CA SER A 378 2.14 -3.15 21.50
C SER A 378 1.46 -3.49 22.82
N VAL A 379 0.35 -4.24 22.78
CA VAL A 379 -0.36 -4.67 24.00
C VAL A 379 0.54 -5.55 24.86
N LEU A 380 1.23 -6.52 24.27
CA LEU A 380 2.18 -7.37 24.99
C LEU A 380 3.32 -6.56 25.62
N SER A 381 3.86 -5.58 24.90
CA SER A 381 4.90 -4.67 25.41
C SER A 381 4.40 -3.87 26.63
N VAL A 382 3.18 -3.33 26.57
CA VAL A 382 2.56 -2.58 27.67
C VAL A 382 2.33 -3.47 28.89
N LEU A 383 1.69 -4.64 28.70
CA LEU A 383 1.43 -5.59 29.78
C LEU A 383 2.72 -6.06 30.43
N TYR A 384 3.73 -6.33 29.61
CA TYR A 384 5.05 -6.73 30.06
C TYR A 384 5.73 -5.63 30.90
N LEU A 385 5.78 -4.40 30.37
CA LEU A 385 6.35 -3.26 31.09
C LEU A 385 5.60 -2.97 32.40
N TYR A 386 4.27 -3.12 32.40
CA TYR A 386 3.43 -2.93 33.58
C TYR A 386 3.70 -4.00 34.64
N PHE A 387 3.58 -5.28 34.27
CA PHE A 387 3.84 -6.41 35.17
C PHE A 387 5.23 -6.29 35.79
N TYR A 388 6.22 -5.98 34.98
CA TYR A 388 7.59 -5.84 35.43
C TYR A 388 7.77 -4.68 36.43
N THR A 389 7.27 -3.49 36.08
CA THR A 389 7.47 -2.27 36.88
C THR A 389 6.74 -2.32 38.23
N PHE A 390 5.60 -3.01 38.32
CA PHE A 390 4.80 -3.05 39.55
C PHE A 390 4.94 -4.33 40.37
N ARG A 391 5.33 -5.45 39.76
CA ARG A 391 5.43 -6.73 40.46
C ARG A 391 6.86 -7.10 40.85
N ILE A 392 7.86 -6.71 40.06
CA ILE A 392 9.27 -7.09 40.29
C ILE A 392 10.04 -6.02 41.06
N GLU A 393 9.78 -4.73 40.82
CA GLU A 393 10.51 -3.62 41.48
C GLU A 393 10.02 -3.26 42.91
N GLY A 394 9.10 -4.04 43.48
CA GLY A 394 8.60 -3.87 44.86
C GLY A 394 7.59 -2.73 45.04
N ASN A 395 6.61 -2.93 45.93
CA ASN A 395 5.43 -2.06 46.08
C ASN A 395 5.70 -0.74 46.84
N ASP A 396 6.86 -0.59 47.49
CA ASP A 396 7.17 0.55 48.39
C ASP A 396 7.39 1.89 47.66
N TYR A 397 7.43 1.88 46.32
CA TYR A 397 7.72 3.06 45.50
C TYR A 397 6.72 3.30 44.35
N ARG A 398 5.43 3.03 44.55
CA ARG A 398 4.38 3.14 43.50
C ARG A 398 4.46 4.41 42.63
N LYS A 399 4.60 5.61 43.21
CA LYS A 399 4.68 6.87 42.43
C LYS A 399 5.95 6.96 41.56
N LYS A 400 7.09 6.45 42.04
CA LYS A 400 8.35 6.40 41.29
C LYS A 400 8.28 5.36 40.17
N ASN A 401 7.68 4.21 40.45
CA ASN A 401 7.48 3.13 39.48
C ASN A 401 6.50 3.56 38.37
N MET A 402 5.44 4.34 38.69
CA MET A 402 4.58 4.96 37.68
C MET A 402 5.35 5.89 36.72
N LYS A 403 6.19 6.80 37.25
CA LYS A 403 7.00 7.69 36.40
C LYS A 403 7.96 6.89 35.51
N LEU A 404 8.58 5.85 36.06
CA LEU A 404 9.52 5.01 35.33
C LEU A 404 8.84 4.17 34.24
N PHE A 405 7.64 3.65 34.51
CA PHE A 405 6.81 2.95 33.51
C PHE A 405 6.50 3.86 32.32
N PHE A 406 5.98 5.06 32.57
CA PHE A 406 5.66 6.02 31.50
C PHE A 406 6.90 6.44 30.72
N TYR A 407 8.03 6.66 31.38
CA TYR A 407 9.30 6.97 30.71
C TYR A 407 9.75 5.84 29.78
N ARG A 408 9.74 4.57 30.24
CA ARG A 408 10.09 3.40 29.43
C ARG A 408 9.14 3.23 28.24
N LEU A 409 7.84 3.39 28.47
CA LEU A 409 6.82 3.32 27.42
C LEU A 409 7.01 4.42 26.37
N MET A 410 7.33 5.65 26.80
CA MET A 410 7.57 6.77 25.90
C MET A 410 8.80 6.52 25.03
N ILE A 411 9.94 6.07 25.59
CA ILE A 411 11.13 5.76 24.80
C ILE A 411 10.84 4.65 23.79
N LEU A 412 10.21 3.56 24.22
CA LEU A 412 9.87 2.46 23.31
C LEU A 412 8.98 2.95 22.17
N SER A 413 7.99 3.78 22.48
CA SER A 413 7.09 4.36 21.47
C SER A 413 7.86 5.23 20.47
N VAL A 414 8.78 6.08 20.95
CA VAL A 414 9.63 6.92 20.08
C VAL A 414 10.53 6.04 19.19
N ILE A 415 11.14 4.99 19.74
CA ILE A 415 11.97 4.06 18.97
C ILE A 415 11.14 3.36 17.89
N VAL A 416 9.98 2.81 18.24
CA VAL A 416 9.10 2.11 17.30
C VAL A 416 8.64 3.06 16.19
N LEU A 417 8.16 4.26 16.54
CA LEU A 417 7.74 5.26 15.56
C LEU A 417 8.89 5.71 14.66
N TYR A 418 10.09 5.90 15.21
CA TYR A 418 11.28 6.22 14.42
C TYR A 418 11.67 5.09 13.47
N LEU A 419 11.60 3.84 13.91
CA LEU A 419 11.93 2.68 13.08
C LEU A 419 10.94 2.50 11.93
N VAL A 420 9.64 2.59 12.21
CA VAL A 420 8.59 2.58 11.19
C VAL A 420 8.82 3.74 10.21
N TYR A 421 9.09 4.94 10.71
CA TYR A 421 9.40 6.10 9.86
C TYR A 421 10.66 5.90 8.99
N ARG A 422 11.71 5.27 9.52
CA ARG A 422 12.95 5.03 8.77
C ARG A 422 12.81 3.92 7.72
N THR A 423 11.92 2.96 7.91
CA THR A 423 11.57 2.00 6.85
C THR A 423 10.71 2.62 5.75
N ILE A 424 10.07 3.77 6.03
CA ILE A 424 9.26 4.51 5.06
C ILE A 424 10.13 5.40 4.16
N LEU A 425 11.21 6.00 4.69
CA LEU A 425 12.13 6.84 3.91
C LEU A 425 12.99 6.01 2.96
#